data_AF-A0A0D2FNC5-F1
#
_entry.id   AF-A0A0D2FNC5-F1
#
_cell.length_a   1.000
_cell.length_b   1.000
_cell.length_c   1.000
_cell.angle_alpha   90.00
_cell.angle_beta   90.00
_cell.angle_gamma   90.00
#
_symmetry.space_group_name_H-M   'P 1'
#
loop_
_entity.id
_entity.type
_entity.pdbx_description
1 polymer ?
#
loop_
_entity_poly.entity_id
_entity_poly.type
_entity_poly.pdbx_seq_one_letter_code
_entity_poly.pdbx_strand_id
1 'polypeptide(L)'
;MFLPGMEPHVTRKTADAVRKLAVEQGRDPHSIKLLAGIIIIVDETDEKAQAKYDEYLSYADDEGTLALFGGWYGVDISTWGDDEDFRFAPGFPGAIQGMLESWSATVPGGENIKWTKSRIAQELALGGPHAKAVGSPETVADVLQEWINKADVDGFNISYAISPGNFEDIVTYLFPELRRRGVFWDEYAFPGGSARENYTGDGKGPRVRADHPASQYRWRAGEDLPEYARKDAAASSSGNKAST
;
A
#
# COMPACT_ATOMS: atom_id res chain seq x y z
N MET A 1 3.66 4.37 6.56
CA MET A 1 2.23 4.48 6.29
C MET A 1 1.97 3.85 4.94
N PHE A 2 0.91 3.06 4.85
CA PHE A 2 0.49 2.45 3.61
C PHE A 2 -0.49 3.37 2.88
N LEU A 3 -0.26 3.58 1.58
CA LEU A 3 -1.11 4.38 0.71
C LEU A 3 -1.69 3.46 -0.38
N PRO A 4 -3.00 3.15 -0.33
CA PRO A 4 -3.66 2.56 -1.49
C PRO A 4 -3.72 3.61 -2.61
N GLY A 5 -3.61 3.17 -3.85
CA GLY A 5 -3.66 4.07 -5.00
C GLY A 5 -3.35 3.35 -6.30
N MET A 6 -4.00 3.80 -7.37
CA MET A 6 -3.85 3.26 -8.72
C MET A 6 -3.05 4.18 -9.63
N GLU A 7 -2.93 5.47 -9.29
CA GLU A 7 -2.25 6.47 -10.10
C GLU A 7 -1.29 7.34 -9.28
N PRO A 8 -0.05 7.57 -9.76
CA PRO A 8 0.94 8.34 -9.01
C PRO A 8 0.48 9.74 -8.62
N HIS A 9 -0.17 10.47 -9.54
CA HIS A 9 -0.56 11.86 -9.32
C HIS A 9 -1.75 12.02 -8.35
N VAL A 10 -2.62 11.00 -8.25
CA VAL A 10 -3.68 10.96 -7.25
C VAL A 10 -3.07 10.64 -5.89
N THR A 11 -2.20 9.64 -5.81
CA THR A 11 -1.48 9.27 -4.58
C THR A 11 -0.61 10.41 -4.04
N ARG A 12 -0.02 11.23 -4.92
CA ARG A 12 0.75 12.43 -4.55
C ARG A 12 0.00 13.37 -3.62
N LYS A 13 -1.30 13.59 -3.86
CA LYS A 13 -2.13 14.49 -3.03
C LYS A 13 -2.17 14.01 -1.58
N THR A 14 -2.28 12.70 -1.38
CA THR A 14 -2.27 12.07 -0.05
C THR A 14 -0.88 12.14 0.58
N ALA A 15 0.18 11.87 -0.19
CA ALA A 15 1.57 11.99 0.28
C ALA A 15 1.88 13.40 0.78
N ASP A 16 1.50 14.43 0.00
CA ASP A 16 1.66 15.83 0.37
C ASP A 16 0.88 16.20 1.62
N ALA A 17 -0.36 15.75 1.74
CA ALA A 17 -1.19 15.99 2.91
C ALA A 17 -0.56 15.38 4.19
N VAL A 18 -0.06 14.14 4.11
CA VAL A 18 0.60 13.47 5.23
C VAL A 18 1.88 14.19 5.65
N ARG A 19 2.72 14.59 4.68
CA ARG A 19 3.96 15.31 4.96
C ARG A 19 3.70 16.70 5.55
N LYS A 20 2.71 17.43 5.02
CA LYS A 20 2.27 18.71 5.58
C LYS A 20 1.81 18.55 7.03
N LEU A 21 0.95 17.56 7.29
CA LEU A 21 0.47 17.29 8.65
C LEU A 21 1.61 16.91 9.60
N ALA A 22 2.61 16.14 9.14
CA ALA A 22 3.77 15.83 9.95
C ALA A 22 4.51 17.09 10.41
N VAL A 23 4.73 18.07 9.52
CA VAL A 23 5.33 19.37 9.87
C VAL A 23 4.47 20.13 10.86
N GLU A 24 3.15 20.19 10.66
CA GLU A 24 2.20 20.85 11.57
C GLU A 24 2.21 20.21 12.98
N GLN A 25 2.51 18.92 13.08
CA GLN A 25 2.68 18.19 14.34
C GLN A 25 4.11 18.25 14.89
N GLY A 26 4.99 19.09 14.34
CA GLY A 26 6.37 19.29 14.80
C GLY A 26 7.30 18.12 14.49
N ARG A 27 6.97 17.31 13.47
CA ARG A 27 7.77 16.15 13.03
C ARG A 27 8.49 16.42 11.73
N ASP A 28 9.61 15.73 11.54
CA ASP A 28 10.24 15.61 10.23
C ASP A 28 9.27 14.92 9.25
N PRO A 29 8.90 15.55 8.11
CA PRO A 29 7.96 14.99 7.15
C PRO A 29 8.42 13.65 6.54
N HIS A 30 9.73 13.40 6.50
CA HIS A 30 10.30 12.16 5.98
C HIS A 30 10.53 11.10 7.07
N SER A 31 10.18 11.39 8.33
CA SER A 31 10.14 10.38 9.39
C SER A 31 8.99 9.37 9.23
N ILE A 32 8.04 9.65 8.32
CA ILE A 32 6.94 8.77 7.96
C ILE A 32 7.20 8.24 6.54
N LYS A 33 7.72 7.01 6.44
CA LYS A 33 7.88 6.34 5.16
C LYS A 33 6.53 6.03 4.53
N LEU A 34 6.33 6.38 3.27
CA LEU A 34 5.10 6.16 2.53
C LEU A 34 5.28 4.98 1.56
N LEU A 35 4.45 3.95 1.68
CA LEU A 35 4.52 2.77 0.81
C LEU A 35 3.27 2.69 -0.05
N ALA A 36 3.43 2.68 -1.38
CA ALA A 36 2.32 2.48 -2.32
C ALA A 36 1.99 0.99 -2.47
N GLY A 37 0.71 0.65 -2.59
CA GLY A 37 0.29 -0.70 -2.97
C GLY A 37 0.57 -0.96 -4.44
N ILE A 38 1.15 -2.13 -4.76
CA ILE A 38 1.39 -2.54 -6.15
C ILE A 38 1.35 -4.05 -6.29
N ILE A 39 0.94 -4.55 -7.46
CA ILE A 39 1.23 -5.91 -7.90
C ILE A 39 2.30 -5.86 -9.00
N ILE A 40 3.28 -6.76 -8.91
CA ILE A 40 4.35 -6.87 -9.88
C ILE A 40 4.27 -8.25 -10.53
N ILE A 41 4.17 -8.28 -11.85
CA ILE A 41 4.25 -9.49 -12.68
C ILE A 41 5.38 -9.25 -13.67
N VAL A 42 6.52 -9.85 -13.40
CA VAL A 42 7.76 -9.65 -14.16
C VAL A 42 8.21 -10.96 -14.80
N ASP A 43 8.79 -10.84 -15.99
CA ASP A 43 9.44 -11.95 -16.71
C ASP A 43 10.56 -11.36 -17.59
N GLU A 44 11.26 -12.17 -18.37
CA GLU A 44 12.39 -11.75 -19.20
C GLU A 44 12.01 -10.69 -20.25
N THR A 45 10.77 -10.69 -20.74
CA THR A 45 10.27 -9.73 -21.74
C THR A 45 8.86 -9.25 -21.38
N ASP A 46 8.44 -8.13 -21.97
CA ASP A 46 7.09 -7.59 -21.77
C ASP A 46 6.02 -8.60 -22.22
N GLU A 47 6.24 -9.31 -23.32
CA GLU A 47 5.29 -10.30 -23.86
C GLU A 47 5.12 -11.50 -22.93
N LYS A 48 6.21 -11.98 -22.32
CA LYS A 48 6.14 -13.10 -21.35
C LYS A 48 5.43 -12.68 -20.07
N ALA A 49 5.72 -11.47 -19.58
CA ALA A 49 5.04 -10.93 -18.41
C ALA A 49 3.54 -10.71 -18.67
N GLN A 50 3.17 -10.23 -19.86
CA GLN A 50 1.77 -10.09 -20.26
C GLN A 50 1.07 -11.44 -20.40
N ALA A 51 1.70 -12.43 -21.04
CA ALA A 51 1.15 -13.78 -21.12
C ALA A 51 0.93 -14.40 -19.73
N LYS A 52 1.85 -14.17 -18.80
CA LYS A 52 1.74 -14.57 -17.39
C LYS A 52 0.59 -13.85 -16.68
N TYR A 53 0.43 -12.54 -16.90
CA TYR A 53 -0.71 -11.78 -16.38
C TYR A 53 -2.04 -12.35 -16.88
N ASP A 54 -2.15 -12.61 -18.19
CA ASP A 54 -3.36 -13.14 -18.81
C ASP A 54 -3.67 -14.56 -18.30
N GLU A 55 -2.64 -15.38 -18.10
CA GLU A 55 -2.76 -16.71 -17.48
C GLU A 55 -3.32 -16.59 -16.06
N TYR A 56 -2.74 -15.73 -15.21
CA TYR A 56 -3.23 -15.55 -13.84
C TYR A 56 -4.65 -15.02 -13.80
N LEU A 57 -4.99 -14.10 -14.70
CA LEU A 57 -6.33 -13.56 -14.82
C LEU A 57 -7.34 -14.64 -15.24
N SER A 58 -6.93 -15.63 -16.02
CA SER A 58 -7.80 -16.74 -16.41
C SER A 58 -8.24 -17.64 -15.23
N TYR A 59 -7.51 -17.59 -14.11
CA TYR A 59 -7.86 -18.29 -12.87
C TYR A 59 -8.67 -17.43 -11.90
N ALA A 60 -8.97 -16.18 -12.24
CA ALA A 60 -9.71 -15.27 -11.38
C ALA A 60 -11.13 -15.78 -11.10
N ASP A 61 -11.56 -15.63 -9.84
CA ASP A 61 -12.93 -15.84 -9.42
C ASP A 61 -13.65 -14.50 -9.31
N ASP A 62 -14.56 -14.25 -10.25
CA ASP A 62 -15.33 -13.01 -10.31
C ASP A 62 -16.19 -12.83 -9.06
N GLU A 63 -16.84 -13.89 -8.56
CA GLU A 63 -17.69 -13.80 -7.36
C GLU A 63 -16.87 -13.47 -6.11
N GLY A 64 -15.74 -14.17 -5.91
CA GLY A 64 -14.82 -13.88 -4.82
C GLY A 64 -14.29 -12.44 -4.87
N THR A 65 -14.00 -11.93 -6.07
CA THR A 65 -13.54 -10.55 -6.24
C THR A 65 -14.64 -9.53 -5.93
N LEU A 66 -15.87 -9.78 -6.36
CA LEU A 66 -17.02 -8.93 -6.05
C LEU A 66 -17.39 -8.96 -4.56
N ALA A 67 -17.18 -10.09 -3.88
CA ALA A 67 -17.34 -10.17 -2.43
C ALA A 67 -16.34 -9.27 -1.69
N LEU A 68 -15.07 -9.26 -2.12
CA LEU A 68 -14.06 -8.33 -1.58
C LEU A 68 -14.41 -6.87 -1.87
N PHE A 69 -14.84 -6.58 -3.11
CA PHE A 69 -15.31 -5.26 -3.49
C PHE A 69 -16.45 -4.78 -2.58
N GLY A 70 -17.47 -5.61 -2.36
CA GLY A 70 -18.57 -5.29 -1.47
C GLY A 70 -18.11 -5.03 -0.04
N GLY A 71 -17.14 -5.80 0.45
CA GLY A 71 -16.51 -5.58 1.76
C GLY A 71 -15.73 -4.27 1.88
N TRP A 72 -14.96 -3.88 0.85
CA TRP A 72 -14.19 -2.63 0.86
C TRP A 72 -15.06 -1.38 0.83
N TYR A 73 -16.15 -1.42 0.06
CA TYR A 73 -16.99 -0.25 -0.16
C TYR A 73 -18.32 -0.29 0.60
N GLY A 74 -18.57 -1.35 1.37
CA GLY A 74 -19.79 -1.50 2.16
C GLY A 74 -21.06 -1.57 1.32
N VAL A 75 -20.98 -2.18 0.12
CA VAL A 75 -22.08 -2.25 -0.84
C VAL A 75 -22.38 -3.69 -1.23
N ASP A 76 -23.66 -4.06 -1.25
CA ASP A 76 -24.11 -5.32 -1.82
C ASP A 76 -24.43 -5.16 -3.31
N ILE A 77 -23.42 -5.40 -4.13
CA ILE A 77 -23.52 -5.22 -5.59
C ILE A 77 -24.46 -6.24 -6.26
N SER A 78 -24.90 -7.29 -5.56
CA SER A 78 -25.81 -8.30 -6.13
C SER A 78 -27.18 -7.72 -6.51
N THR A 79 -27.55 -6.56 -5.95
CA THR A 79 -28.85 -5.92 -6.16
C THR A 79 -28.98 -5.16 -7.50
N TRP A 80 -27.88 -4.92 -8.21
CA TRP A 80 -27.86 -4.31 -9.55
C TRP A 80 -27.78 -5.35 -10.67
N GLY A 81 -28.18 -4.99 -11.89
CA GLY A 81 -28.04 -5.88 -13.06
C GLY A 81 -26.58 -6.12 -13.47
N ASP A 82 -26.28 -7.29 -14.02
CA ASP A 82 -24.90 -7.66 -14.42
C ASP A 82 -24.37 -6.80 -15.57
N ASP A 83 -25.28 -6.39 -16.47
CA ASP A 83 -24.97 -5.52 -17.60
C ASP A 83 -24.99 -4.04 -17.24
N GLU A 84 -25.27 -3.60 -16.00
CA GLU A 84 -25.31 -2.17 -15.69
C GLU A 84 -23.93 -1.50 -15.80
N ASP A 85 -23.89 -0.23 -16.22
CA ASP A 85 -22.67 0.57 -16.13
C ASP A 85 -22.63 1.23 -14.75
N PHE A 86 -21.79 0.72 -13.86
CA PHE A 86 -21.74 1.17 -12.48
C PHE A 86 -21.23 2.59 -12.31
N ARG A 87 -20.64 3.20 -13.35
CA ARG A 87 -20.32 4.64 -13.36
C ARG A 87 -21.59 5.50 -13.30
N PHE A 88 -22.71 5.00 -13.82
CA PHE A 88 -23.97 5.74 -13.96
C PHE A 88 -25.17 5.04 -13.31
N ALA A 89 -24.95 3.89 -12.65
CA ALA A 89 -25.99 3.08 -12.05
C ALA A 89 -26.77 3.87 -10.97
N PRO A 90 -28.10 4.01 -11.09
CA PRO A 90 -28.92 4.70 -10.11
C PRO A 90 -28.80 4.07 -8.72
N GLY A 91 -28.68 4.90 -7.68
CA GLY A 91 -28.56 4.45 -6.29
C GLY A 91 -27.20 3.85 -5.92
N PHE A 92 -26.27 3.71 -6.88
CA PHE A 92 -24.92 3.27 -6.58
C PHE A 92 -24.14 4.38 -5.87
N PRO A 93 -23.35 4.10 -4.82
CA PRO A 93 -22.70 5.14 -4.04
C PRO A 93 -21.78 6.03 -4.88
N GLY A 94 -22.01 7.35 -4.86
CA GLY A 94 -21.27 8.31 -5.69
C GLY A 94 -19.74 8.33 -5.44
N ALA A 95 -19.30 7.98 -4.23
CA ALA A 95 -17.88 7.82 -3.93
C ALA A 95 -17.24 6.67 -4.72
N ILE A 96 -17.97 5.58 -4.93
CA ILE A 96 -17.53 4.44 -5.73
C ILE A 96 -17.59 4.81 -7.22
N GLN A 97 -18.60 5.56 -7.66
CA GLN A 97 -18.68 6.05 -9.05
C GLN A 97 -17.47 6.93 -9.41
N GLY A 98 -17.11 7.90 -8.56
CA GLY A 98 -15.92 8.73 -8.78
C GLY A 98 -14.61 7.93 -8.79
N MET A 99 -14.55 6.84 -8.01
CA MET A 99 -13.42 5.91 -8.07
C MET A 99 -13.41 5.12 -9.39
N LEU A 100 -14.55 4.59 -9.85
CA LEU A 100 -14.64 3.88 -11.14
C LEU A 100 -14.32 4.81 -12.31
N GLU A 101 -14.69 6.08 -12.24
CA GLU A 101 -14.30 7.10 -13.21
C GLU A 101 -12.77 7.29 -13.22
N SER A 102 -12.15 7.49 -12.06
CA SER A 102 -10.69 7.58 -11.94
C SER A 102 -10.00 6.33 -12.44
N TRP A 103 -10.59 5.16 -12.20
CA TRP A 103 -10.05 3.89 -12.66
C TRP A 103 -10.18 3.75 -14.19
N SER A 104 -11.30 4.19 -14.77
CA SER A 104 -11.49 4.15 -16.21
C SER A 104 -10.46 4.94 -16.99
N ALA A 105 -9.87 5.97 -16.38
CA ALA A 105 -8.78 6.73 -16.98
C ALA A 105 -7.44 5.98 -17.01
N THR A 106 -7.24 4.94 -16.19
CA THR A 106 -6.00 4.15 -16.17
C THR A 106 -5.99 3.04 -17.21
N VAL A 107 -7.17 2.63 -17.67
CA VAL A 107 -7.34 1.57 -18.66
C VAL A 107 -7.33 2.21 -20.06
N PRO A 108 -6.46 1.78 -20.99
CA PRO A 108 -6.48 2.29 -22.36
C PRO A 108 -7.87 2.16 -23.02
N GLY A 109 -8.49 3.30 -23.35
CA GLY A 109 -9.85 3.37 -23.91
C GLY A 109 -10.97 3.10 -22.91
N GLY A 110 -10.68 3.06 -21.61
CA GLY A 110 -11.62 2.72 -20.53
C GLY A 110 -12.81 3.68 -20.41
N GLU A 111 -12.71 4.89 -20.96
CA GLU A 111 -13.82 5.83 -21.07
C GLU A 111 -14.93 5.32 -22.00
N ASN A 112 -14.56 4.54 -23.03
CA ASN A 112 -15.48 3.99 -24.05
C ASN A 112 -15.98 2.57 -23.71
N ILE A 113 -15.56 2.01 -22.57
CA ILE A 113 -15.92 0.66 -22.15
C ILE A 113 -17.00 0.74 -21.06
N LYS A 114 -17.93 -0.22 -21.07
CA LYS A 114 -18.95 -0.34 -20.03
C LYS A 114 -18.34 -0.96 -18.77
N TRP A 115 -18.47 -0.30 -17.62
CA TRP A 115 -17.96 -0.80 -16.34
C TRP A 115 -19.02 -1.68 -15.67
N THR A 116 -19.15 -2.91 -16.17
CA THR A 116 -20.04 -3.96 -15.63
C THR A 116 -19.45 -4.65 -14.40
N LYS A 117 -20.25 -5.48 -13.71
CA LYS A 117 -19.75 -6.27 -12.56
C LYS A 117 -18.55 -7.12 -12.94
N SER A 118 -18.65 -7.87 -14.04
CA SER A 118 -17.54 -8.72 -14.49
C SER A 118 -16.32 -7.89 -14.87
N ARG A 119 -16.48 -6.71 -15.47
CA ARG A 119 -15.32 -5.83 -15.73
C ARG A 119 -14.66 -5.37 -14.44
N ILE A 120 -15.43 -4.91 -13.47
CA ILE A 120 -14.92 -4.51 -12.14
C ILE A 120 -14.17 -5.68 -11.49
N ALA A 121 -14.76 -6.88 -11.53
CA ALA A 121 -14.16 -8.08 -10.98
C ALA A 121 -12.82 -8.40 -11.65
N GLN A 122 -12.78 -8.48 -12.98
CA GLN A 122 -11.57 -8.75 -13.75
C GLN A 122 -10.47 -7.72 -13.51
N GLU A 123 -10.84 -6.45 -13.39
CA GLU A 123 -9.87 -5.39 -13.14
C GLU A 123 -9.30 -5.44 -11.71
N LEU A 124 -10.09 -5.86 -10.71
CA LEU A 124 -9.66 -6.04 -9.32
C LEU A 124 -8.98 -7.38 -9.04
N ALA A 125 -9.20 -8.37 -9.92
CA ALA A 125 -8.82 -9.76 -9.68
C ALA A 125 -7.35 -9.92 -9.31
N LEU A 126 -6.47 -9.17 -9.99
CA LEU A 126 -5.03 -9.19 -9.75
C LEU A 126 -4.59 -7.88 -9.10
N GLY A 127 -4.28 -7.94 -7.80
CA GLY A 127 -3.72 -6.82 -7.04
C GLY A 127 -4.74 -5.90 -6.37
N GLY A 128 -6.05 -6.08 -6.61
CA GLY A 128 -7.08 -5.23 -6.02
C GLY A 128 -6.99 -3.78 -6.49
N PRO A 129 -7.34 -2.79 -5.63
CA PRO A 129 -7.33 -1.36 -5.99
C PRO A 129 -5.92 -0.76 -5.87
N HIS A 130 -4.93 -1.45 -6.42
CA HIS A 130 -3.52 -1.07 -6.40
C HIS A 130 -2.98 -0.92 -7.82
N ALA A 131 -1.84 -0.23 -7.93
CA ALA A 131 -1.10 -0.14 -9.16
C ALA A 131 -0.68 -1.53 -9.69
N LYS A 132 -0.55 -1.65 -11.00
CA LYS A 132 -0.05 -2.86 -11.67
C LYS A 132 1.24 -2.51 -12.41
N ALA A 133 2.29 -3.29 -12.21
CA ALA A 133 3.51 -3.25 -13.01
C ALA A 133 3.70 -4.62 -13.67
N VAL A 134 3.43 -4.68 -14.97
CA VAL A 134 3.51 -5.90 -15.77
C VAL A 134 4.48 -5.64 -16.90
N GLY A 135 5.56 -6.43 -17.00
CA GLY A 135 6.54 -6.26 -18.07
C GLY A 135 7.89 -6.92 -17.81
N SER A 136 8.84 -6.59 -18.67
CA SER A 136 10.27 -6.88 -18.50
C SER A 136 10.84 -6.20 -17.24
N PRO A 137 12.05 -6.57 -16.78
CA PRO A 137 12.69 -5.91 -15.65
C PRO A 137 12.80 -4.40 -15.87
N GLU A 138 13.16 -3.98 -17.08
CA GLU A 138 13.31 -2.57 -17.44
C GLU A 138 11.99 -1.82 -17.33
N THR A 139 10.93 -2.36 -17.93
CA THR A 139 9.57 -1.79 -17.90
C THR A 139 9.07 -1.66 -16.46
N VAL A 140 9.17 -2.73 -15.67
CA VAL A 140 8.74 -2.70 -14.26
C VAL A 140 9.56 -1.70 -13.46
N ALA A 141 10.88 -1.67 -13.63
CA ALA A 141 11.74 -0.71 -12.94
C ALA A 141 11.46 0.76 -13.33
N ASP A 142 11.06 1.03 -14.58
CA ASP A 142 10.60 2.34 -15.03
C ASP A 142 9.30 2.74 -14.33
N VAL A 143 8.30 1.84 -14.27
CA VAL A 143 7.05 2.07 -13.53
C VAL A 143 7.33 2.37 -12.06
N LEU A 144 8.16 1.56 -11.39
CA LEU A 144 8.48 1.79 -9.97
C LEU A 144 9.14 3.16 -9.74
N GLN A 145 10.07 3.56 -10.59
CA GLN A 145 10.71 4.89 -10.47
C GLN A 145 9.76 6.03 -10.79
N GLU A 146 8.86 5.86 -11.77
CA GLU A 146 7.80 6.83 -12.01
C GLU A 146 6.95 7.04 -10.75
N TRP A 147 6.57 5.96 -10.07
CA TRP A 147 5.83 6.03 -8.81
C TRP A 147 6.60 6.77 -7.72
N ILE A 148 7.88 6.44 -7.50
CA ILE A 148 8.73 7.17 -6.53
C ILE A 148 8.75 8.68 -6.87
N ASN A 149 9.00 9.03 -8.13
CA ASN A 149 9.19 10.42 -8.57
C ASN A 149 7.88 11.24 -8.56
N LYS A 150 6.78 10.66 -9.05
CA LYS A 150 5.51 11.38 -9.22
C LYS A 150 4.61 11.29 -7.99
N ALA A 151 4.59 10.15 -7.29
CA ALA A 151 3.75 9.96 -6.10
C ALA A 151 4.44 10.37 -4.79
N ASP A 152 5.77 10.57 -4.81
CA ASP A 152 6.56 10.92 -3.62
C ASP A 152 6.49 9.86 -2.50
N VAL A 153 6.52 8.60 -2.92
CA VAL A 153 6.52 7.43 -2.05
C VAL A 153 7.96 6.93 -1.83
N ASP A 154 8.20 6.29 -0.70
CA ASP A 154 9.51 5.77 -0.29
C ASP A 154 9.72 4.30 -0.72
N GLY A 155 8.67 3.64 -1.21
CA GLY A 155 8.73 2.25 -1.62
C GLY A 155 7.34 1.65 -1.81
N PHE A 156 7.30 0.32 -1.79
CA PHE A 156 6.12 -0.43 -2.22
C PHE A 156 5.73 -1.50 -1.20
N ASN A 157 4.43 -1.67 -1.03
CA ASN A 157 3.83 -2.83 -0.42
C ASN A 157 3.37 -3.75 -1.56
N ILE A 158 4.08 -4.86 -1.76
CA ILE A 158 3.94 -5.72 -2.94
C ILE A 158 2.93 -6.83 -2.64
N SER A 159 1.84 -6.82 -3.39
CA SER A 159 0.85 -7.90 -3.42
C SER A 159 1.25 -9.00 -4.43
N TYR A 160 0.59 -10.15 -4.36
CA TYR A 160 0.89 -11.31 -5.19
C TYR A 160 -0.40 -11.88 -5.81
N ALA A 161 -0.30 -12.39 -7.04
CA ALA A 161 -1.27 -13.28 -7.66
C ALA A 161 -0.99 -14.73 -7.25
N ILE A 162 0.28 -15.13 -7.23
CA ILE A 162 0.72 -16.46 -6.80
C ILE A 162 1.87 -16.35 -5.79
N SER A 163 1.84 -17.23 -4.79
CA SER A 163 2.88 -17.32 -3.77
C SER A 163 3.43 -18.75 -3.71
N PRO A 164 4.76 -18.94 -3.73
CA PRO A 164 5.81 -17.92 -3.68
C PRO A 164 6.18 -17.30 -5.05
N GLY A 165 5.62 -17.80 -6.16
CA GLY A 165 6.11 -17.53 -7.52
C GLY A 165 6.36 -16.06 -7.89
N ASN A 166 5.45 -15.13 -7.56
CA ASN A 166 5.69 -13.71 -7.87
C ASN A 166 6.92 -13.14 -7.16
N PHE A 167 7.20 -13.59 -5.94
CA PHE A 167 8.36 -13.13 -5.20
C PHE A 167 9.66 -13.72 -5.76
N GLU A 168 9.63 -14.97 -6.23
CA GLU A 168 10.76 -15.61 -6.91
C GLU A 168 11.10 -14.88 -8.22
N ASP A 169 10.08 -14.50 -9.00
CA ASP A 169 10.26 -13.72 -10.22
C ASP A 169 10.86 -12.33 -9.93
N ILE A 170 10.40 -11.64 -8.88
CA ILE A 170 10.96 -10.35 -8.48
C ILE A 170 12.45 -10.48 -8.12
N VAL A 171 12.82 -11.50 -7.35
CA VAL A 171 14.22 -11.74 -6.96
C VAL A 171 15.07 -12.08 -8.19
N THR A 172 14.54 -12.89 -9.11
CA THR A 172 15.25 -13.41 -10.28
C THR A 172 15.45 -12.33 -11.35
N TYR A 173 14.38 -11.64 -11.71
CA TYR A 173 14.34 -10.75 -12.87
C TYR A 173 14.50 -9.27 -12.48
N LEU A 174 13.82 -8.81 -11.43
CA LEU A 174 13.72 -7.38 -11.13
C LEU A 174 14.87 -6.85 -10.26
N PHE A 175 15.26 -7.58 -9.20
CA PHE A 175 16.33 -7.11 -8.30
C PHE A 175 17.66 -6.81 -9.01
N PRO A 176 18.14 -7.64 -9.96
CA PRO A 176 19.35 -7.32 -10.73
C PRO A 176 19.23 -5.97 -11.46
N GLU A 177 18.08 -5.69 -12.06
CA GLU A 177 17.85 -4.44 -12.79
C GLU A 177 17.80 -3.23 -11.84
N LEU A 178 17.10 -3.34 -10.71
CA LEU A 178 17.07 -2.25 -9.73
C LEU A 178 18.44 -1.96 -9.11
N ARG A 179 19.27 -2.99 -8.90
CA ARG A 179 20.68 -2.84 -8.48
C ARG A 179 21.53 -2.18 -9.56
N ARG A 180 21.36 -2.58 -10.83
CA ARG A 180 22.04 -1.95 -11.97
C ARG A 180 21.73 -0.45 -12.07
N ARG A 181 20.51 -0.06 -11.72
CA ARG A 181 20.07 1.35 -11.64
C ARG A 181 20.50 2.07 -10.36
N GLY A 182 21.08 1.37 -9.38
CA GLY A 182 21.51 1.96 -8.11
C GLY A 182 20.37 2.36 -7.17
N VAL A 183 19.16 1.82 -7.39
CA VAL A 183 17.94 2.15 -6.60
C VAL A 183 17.53 1.01 -5.67
N PHE A 184 18.29 -0.08 -5.64
CA PHE A 184 18.10 -1.18 -4.70
C PHE A 184 19.42 -1.54 -4.03
N TRP A 185 19.32 -2.00 -2.79
CA TRP A 185 20.45 -2.26 -1.92
C TRP A 185 21.01 -3.66 -2.15
N ASP A 186 22.33 -3.81 -1.96
CA ASP A 186 23.00 -5.11 -1.96
C ASP A 186 22.97 -5.76 -0.58
N GLU A 187 23.14 -4.96 0.47
CA GLU A 187 23.20 -5.38 1.87
C GLU A 187 22.43 -4.43 2.79
N TYR A 188 21.93 -4.95 3.90
CA TYR A 188 21.13 -4.17 4.84
C TYR A 188 21.97 -2.97 5.32
N ALA A 189 21.35 -1.77 5.40
CA ALA A 189 22.05 -0.57 5.84
C ALA A 189 22.62 -0.69 7.27
N PHE A 190 21.95 -1.48 8.13
CA PHE A 190 22.38 -1.80 9.48
C PHE A 190 22.33 -3.32 9.70
N PRO A 191 23.37 -4.07 9.29
CA PRO A 191 23.44 -5.51 9.51
C PRO A 191 23.36 -5.85 11.00
N GLY A 192 22.45 -6.75 11.38
CA GLY A 192 22.16 -7.07 12.79
C GLY A 192 21.41 -5.98 13.57
N GLY A 193 21.08 -4.86 12.93
CA GLY A 193 20.27 -3.79 13.48
C GLY A 193 18.78 -4.14 13.53
N SER A 194 18.01 -3.31 14.22
CA SER A 194 16.56 -3.47 14.34
C SER A 194 15.83 -3.20 13.01
N ALA A 195 14.60 -3.69 12.91
CA ALA A 195 13.72 -3.38 11.78
C ALA A 195 13.55 -1.86 11.58
N ARG A 196 13.50 -1.06 12.65
CA ARG A 196 13.39 0.41 12.54
C ARG A 196 14.62 1.01 11.88
N GLU A 197 15.81 0.57 12.27
CA GLU A 197 17.06 1.10 11.72
C GLU A 197 17.14 0.84 10.22
N ASN A 198 16.91 -0.41 9.80
CA ASN A 198 16.92 -0.79 8.39
C ASN A 198 15.79 -0.13 7.59
N TYR A 199 14.60 0.01 8.18
CA TYR A 199 13.45 0.62 7.50
C TYR A 199 13.58 2.15 7.34
N THR A 200 14.17 2.84 8.31
CA THR A 200 14.32 4.30 8.27
C THR A 200 15.59 4.75 7.56
N GLY A 201 16.68 3.98 7.64
CA GLY A 201 17.93 4.28 6.94
C GLY A 201 18.68 5.53 7.47
N ASP A 202 18.22 6.15 8.56
CA ASP A 202 18.62 7.52 8.94
C ASP A 202 19.72 7.58 10.02
N GLY A 203 20.20 6.42 10.51
CA GLY A 203 21.23 6.35 11.55
C GLY A 203 20.80 6.83 12.93
N LYS A 204 19.51 7.13 13.17
CA LYS A 204 19.00 7.63 14.46
C LYS A 204 18.65 6.52 15.47
N GLY A 205 19.12 5.30 15.22
CA GLY A 205 19.05 4.15 16.12
C GLY A 205 17.67 3.47 16.22
N PRO A 206 17.53 2.49 17.15
CA PRO A 206 16.41 1.53 17.16
C PRO A 206 15.12 2.07 17.81
N ARG A 207 15.18 3.23 18.46
CA ARG A 207 14.05 3.79 19.23
C ARG A 207 13.33 4.89 18.44
N VAL A 208 12.08 5.20 18.80
CA VAL A 208 11.32 6.30 18.16
C VAL A 208 12.10 7.62 18.20
N ARG A 209 11.82 8.53 17.26
CA ARG A 209 12.52 9.82 17.19
C ARG A 209 12.04 10.76 18.31
N ALA A 210 12.79 11.82 18.61
CA ALA A 210 12.46 12.75 19.70
C ALA A 210 11.14 13.49 19.43
N ASP A 211 10.86 13.78 18.15
CA ASP A 211 9.64 14.37 17.62
C ASP A 211 8.46 13.39 17.51
N HIS A 212 8.67 12.08 17.74
CA HIS A 212 7.58 11.10 17.71
C HIS A 212 6.76 11.16 19.01
N PRO A 213 5.41 11.15 19.00
CA PRO A 213 4.59 11.28 20.21
C PRO A 213 4.95 10.28 21.34
N ALA A 214 5.26 9.04 20.97
CA ALA A 214 5.72 8.03 21.93
C ALA A 214 7.04 8.35 22.67
N SER A 215 7.81 9.37 22.25
CA SER A 215 9.02 9.80 22.95
C SER A 215 8.73 10.38 24.34
N GLN A 216 7.52 10.93 24.52
CA GLN A 216 7.01 11.52 25.76
C GLN A 216 6.75 10.47 26.85
N TYR A 217 6.55 9.22 26.44
CA TYR A 217 6.19 8.11 27.32
C TYR A 217 7.36 7.16 27.54
N ARG A 218 8.58 7.69 27.55
CA ARG A 218 9.78 6.94 27.87
C ARG A 218 10.07 7.04 29.36
N TRP A 219 10.37 5.90 29.94
CA TRP A 219 10.92 5.78 31.28
C TRP A 219 12.14 4.88 31.20
N ARG A 220 13.19 5.22 31.95
CA ARG A 220 14.40 4.38 32.07
C ARG A 220 14.52 3.84 33.49
N ALA A 221 15.05 2.62 33.60
CA ALA A 221 15.34 2.04 34.89
C ALA A 221 16.27 2.97 35.69
N GLY A 222 15.86 3.33 36.90
CA GLY A 222 16.56 4.28 37.78
C GLY A 222 16.01 5.72 37.75
N GLU A 223 15.09 6.05 36.85
CA GLU A 223 14.32 7.31 36.89
C GLU A 223 13.07 7.14 37.78
N ASP A 224 12.61 8.24 38.39
CA ASP A 224 11.31 8.24 39.05
C ASP A 224 10.19 7.89 38.07
N LEU A 225 9.17 7.16 38.55
CA LEU A 225 8.03 6.81 37.72
C LEU A 225 7.37 8.10 37.19
N PRO A 226 7.17 8.22 35.87
CA PRO A 226 6.56 9.39 35.29
C PRO A 226 5.11 9.51 35.74
N GLU A 227 4.58 10.74 35.75
CA GLU A 227 3.27 11.05 36.34
C GLU A 227 2.14 10.20 35.75
N TYR A 228 2.17 9.91 34.45
CA TYR A 228 1.18 9.05 33.80
C TYR A 228 1.20 7.62 34.37
N ALA A 229 2.36 7.04 34.63
CA ALA A 229 2.50 5.69 35.17
C ALA A 229 2.13 5.62 36.66
N ARG A 230 2.36 6.71 37.41
CA ARG A 230 1.95 6.81 38.82
C ARG A 230 0.42 6.82 38.98
N LYS A 231 -0.30 7.50 38.07
CA LYS A 231 -1.77 7.55 38.08
C LYS A 231 -2.39 6.16 37.85
N ASP A 232 -1.85 5.38 36.92
CA ASP A 232 -2.31 4.01 36.64
C ASP A 232 -2.03 3.03 37.80
N ALA A 233 -0.86 3.16 38.45
CA ALA A 233 -0.53 2.39 39.64
C ALA A 233 -1.45 2.72 40.84
N ALA A 234 -1.81 4.00 41.00
CA ALA A 234 -2.76 4.42 42.03
C ALA A 234 -4.18 3.86 41.76
N ALA A 235 -4.66 3.93 40.51
CA ALA A 235 -5.98 3.43 40.12
C ALA A 235 -6.12 1.91 40.29
N SER A 236 -5.09 1.14 39.91
CA SER A 236 -5.07 -0.33 40.07
C SER A 236 -4.99 -0.76 41.54
N SER A 237 -4.31 0.01 42.40
CA SER A 237 -4.26 -0.24 43.85
C SER A 237 -5.59 0.03 44.58
N SER A 238 -6.42 0.95 44.05
CA SER A 238 -7.75 1.27 44.61
C SER A 238 -8.85 0.28 44.24
N GLY A 239 -8.75 -0.42 43.10
CA GLY A 239 -9.73 -1.43 42.68
C GLY A 239 -9.68 -2.73 43.49
N ASN A 240 -8.54 -3.04 44.10
CA ASN A 240 -8.33 -4.28 44.86
C ASN A 240 -8.74 -4.17 46.35
N LYS A 241 -9.28 -3.02 46.79
CA LYS A 241 -9.74 -2.80 48.17
C LYS A 241 -11.27 -2.88 48.36
N ALA A 242 -12.02 -3.25 47.32
CA ALA A 242 -13.48 -3.33 47.36
C ALA A 242 -14.04 -4.77 47.41
N SER A 243 -13.23 -5.77 47.78
CA SER A 243 -13.69 -7.15 47.96
C SER A 243 -13.01 -7.80 49.16
N THR A 244 -13.47 -7.43 50.36
CA THR A 244 -13.36 -8.19 51.61
C THR A 244 -14.60 -7.95 52.43
#